data_AF-A0A7S2PQE7-F1
#
_entry.id   AF-A0A7S2PQE7-F1
#
_cell.length_a   1.000
_cell.length_b   1.000
_cell.length_c   1.000
_cell.angle_alpha   90.00
_cell.angle_beta   90.00
_cell.angle_gamma   90.00
#
_symmetry.space_group_name_H-M   'P 1'
#
loop_
_entity.id
_entity.type
_entity.pdbx_description
1 polymer ?
#
loop_
_entity_poly.entity_id
_entity_poly.type
_entity_poly.pdbx_seq_one_letter_code
_entity_poly.pdbx_strand_id
1 'polypeptide(L)'
;GHVHGGYAVEFMAPERLRGEESDEPADMWSAGLVLYAMCYGDLPYHSDDPASCRQQVMSHVVLTGLPEWREKELRRLISSLTAREPVARPTAVEAEHVSAQARCRCQADAVARAAVRSPQSLLPSLPPPEPLELMDASSPLAREQSPPSKILRIASASSLGEVEALSVTDDAREERNAVEG
;
A
#
# COMPACT_ATOMS: atom_id res chain seq x y z
N GLY A 1 14.57 -6.63 37.66
CA GLY A 1 14.74 -6.07 36.32
C GLY A 1 13.81 -6.78 35.37
N HIS A 2 12.95 -6.04 34.67
CA HIS A 2 12.33 -6.46 33.41
C HIS A 2 11.42 -5.35 32.91
N VAL A 3 11.89 -4.63 31.90
CA VAL A 3 11.06 -3.91 30.94
C VAL A 3 11.66 -4.31 29.60
N HIS A 4 11.22 -5.45 29.06
CA HIS A 4 11.42 -5.71 27.64
C HIS A 4 10.25 -5.06 26.94
N GLY A 5 10.58 -4.15 26.03
CA GLY A 5 9.74 -3.10 25.51
C GLY A 5 8.36 -3.55 25.04
N GLY A 6 7.35 -2.75 25.39
CA GLY A 6 5.99 -2.84 24.85
C GLY A 6 5.87 -2.29 23.42
N TYR A 7 6.96 -2.24 22.67
CA TYR A 7 6.98 -1.73 21.30
C TYR A 7 6.92 -2.98 20.40
N ALA A 8 5.86 -3.14 19.61
CA ALA A 8 5.64 -4.27 18.68
C ALA A 8 4.99 -5.55 19.23
N VAL A 9 4.20 -5.50 20.32
CA VAL A 9 3.35 -6.65 20.72
C VAL A 9 2.35 -6.99 19.62
N GLU A 10 1.89 -5.98 18.90
CA GLU A 10 0.99 -6.07 17.76
C GLU A 10 1.54 -6.91 16.59
N PHE A 11 2.86 -7.03 16.46
CA PHE A 11 3.52 -7.83 15.42
C PHE A 11 4.03 -9.19 15.92
N MET A 12 4.01 -9.43 17.23
CA MET A 12 4.64 -10.61 17.81
C MET A 12 3.79 -11.85 17.60
N ALA A 13 4.42 -12.95 17.18
CA ALA A 13 3.74 -14.22 16.99
C ALA A 13 3.27 -14.82 18.34
N PRO A 14 2.16 -15.61 18.34
CA PRO A 14 1.59 -16.11 19.59
C PRO A 14 2.52 -17.06 20.36
N GLU A 15 3.41 -17.77 19.69
CA GLU A 15 4.44 -18.60 20.30
C GLU A 15 5.55 -17.77 20.97
N ARG A 16 5.95 -16.63 20.39
CA ARG A 16 6.93 -15.73 21.00
C ARG A 16 6.38 -15.08 22.27
N LEU A 17 5.08 -14.75 22.28
CA LEU A 17 4.40 -14.24 23.47
C LEU A 17 4.25 -15.30 24.57
N ARG A 18 4.32 -16.60 24.22
CA ARG A 18 4.43 -17.72 25.17
C ARG A 18 5.86 -17.98 25.66
N GLY A 19 6.86 -17.33 25.06
CA GLY A 19 8.27 -17.53 25.37
C GLY A 19 8.90 -18.74 24.66
N GLU A 20 8.30 -19.20 23.57
CA GLU A 20 8.86 -20.27 22.74
C GLU A 20 9.91 -19.71 21.77
N GLU A 21 11.00 -20.44 21.57
CA GLU A 21 12.00 -20.08 20.57
C GLU A 21 11.53 -20.54 19.19
N SER A 22 11.08 -19.57 18.41
CA SER A 22 10.73 -19.73 17.00
C SER A 22 11.11 -18.45 16.28
N ASP A 23 12.10 -18.54 15.40
CA ASP A 23 12.58 -17.39 14.64
C ASP A 23 11.88 -17.33 13.29
N GLU A 24 12.18 -18.25 12.37
CA GLU A 24 11.65 -18.19 11.01
C GLU A 24 10.11 -18.20 10.94
N PRO A 25 9.37 -19.12 11.58
CA PRO A 25 7.90 -19.07 11.55
C PRO A 25 7.33 -17.79 12.18
N ALA A 26 7.98 -17.25 13.21
CA ALA A 26 7.52 -16.04 13.87
C ALA A 26 7.76 -14.79 13.00
N ASP A 27 8.84 -14.77 12.22
CA ASP A 27 9.07 -13.74 11.20
C ASP A 27 8.02 -13.83 10.08
N MET A 28 7.58 -15.04 9.71
CA MET A 28 6.50 -15.20 8.72
C MET A 28 5.15 -14.65 9.23
N TRP A 29 4.88 -14.76 10.52
CA TRP A 29 3.71 -14.13 11.14
C TRP A 29 3.78 -12.60 11.04
N SER A 30 4.90 -12.01 11.43
CA SER A 30 5.06 -10.55 11.38
C SER A 30 5.00 -10.03 9.94
N ALA A 31 5.58 -10.77 8.98
CA ALA A 31 5.45 -10.49 7.55
C ALA A 31 3.98 -10.52 7.08
N GLY A 32 3.16 -11.46 7.58
CA GLY A 32 1.73 -11.51 7.30
C GLY A 32 0.97 -10.27 7.80
N LEU A 33 1.32 -9.77 8.98
CA LEU A 33 0.73 -8.55 9.56
C LEU A 33 1.18 -7.29 8.83
N VAL A 34 2.44 -7.20 8.42
CA VAL A 34 2.94 -6.11 7.57
C VAL A 34 2.21 -6.13 6.22
N LEU A 35 2.04 -7.30 5.61
CA LEU A 35 1.29 -7.44 4.36
C LEU A 35 -0.17 -7.02 4.53
N TYR A 36 -0.80 -7.38 5.65
CA TYR A 36 -2.13 -6.89 6.01
C TYR A 36 -2.15 -5.36 6.10
N ALA A 37 -1.26 -4.76 6.89
CA ALA A 37 -1.22 -3.32 7.10
C ALA A 37 -0.98 -2.55 5.80
N MET A 38 -0.08 -3.02 4.93
CA MET A 38 0.13 -2.42 3.60
C MET A 38 -1.11 -2.49 2.71
N CYS A 39 -1.94 -3.52 2.90
CA CYS A 39 -3.13 -3.71 2.09
C CYS A 39 -4.32 -2.92 2.60
N TYR A 40 -4.51 -2.84 3.91
CA TYR A 40 -5.74 -2.32 4.51
C TYR A 40 -5.54 -1.00 5.26
N GLY A 41 -4.29 -0.59 5.48
CA GLY A 41 -3.94 0.66 6.17
C GLY A 41 -4.12 0.61 7.68
N ASP A 42 -4.43 -0.54 8.25
CA ASP A 42 -4.66 -0.75 9.68
C ASP A 42 -4.10 -2.11 10.13
N LEU A 43 -3.95 -2.31 11.44
CA LEU A 43 -3.52 -3.57 12.05
C LEU A 43 -4.72 -4.31 12.66
N PRO A 44 -4.74 -5.64 12.57
CA PRO A 44 -5.83 -6.42 13.14
C PRO A 44 -5.76 -6.51 14.67
N TYR A 45 -4.58 -6.29 15.26
CA TYR A 45 -4.38 -6.22 16.71
C TYR A 45 -3.75 -4.88 17.04
N HIS A 46 -4.45 -4.12 17.85
CA HIS A 46 -3.97 -2.84 18.35
C HIS A 46 -4.72 -2.51 19.65
N SER A 47 -3.98 -2.02 20.64
CA SER A 47 -4.51 -1.59 21.93
C SER A 47 -3.44 -0.77 22.63
N ASP A 48 -3.87 0.29 23.32
CA ASP A 48 -2.99 1.14 24.15
C ASP A 48 -2.37 0.37 25.32
N ASP A 49 -3.08 -0.65 25.81
CA ASP A 49 -2.58 -1.57 26.83
C ASP A 49 -1.89 -2.80 26.17
N PRO A 50 -0.59 -3.03 26.43
CA PRO A 50 0.14 -4.19 25.91
C PRO A 50 -0.42 -5.55 26.36
N ALA A 51 -1.03 -5.62 27.56
CA ALA A 51 -1.63 -6.88 28.03
C ALA A 51 -2.89 -7.23 27.22
N SER A 52 -3.72 -6.23 26.94
CA SER A 52 -4.89 -6.35 26.07
C SER A 52 -4.50 -6.70 24.63
N CYS A 53 -3.47 -6.06 24.07
CA CYS A 53 -2.94 -6.40 22.73
C CYS A 53 -2.45 -7.86 22.67
N ARG A 54 -1.68 -8.30 23.68
CA ARG A 54 -1.24 -9.70 23.81
C ARG A 54 -2.43 -10.65 23.81
N GLN A 55 -3.50 -10.34 24.54
CA GLN A 55 -4.68 -11.19 24.60
C GLN A 55 -5.39 -11.29 23.24
N GLN A 56 -5.49 -10.19 22.49
CA GLN A 56 -6.01 -10.21 21.12
C GLN A 56 -5.20 -11.18 20.24
N VAL A 57 -3.88 -11.08 20.27
CA VAL A 57 -2.98 -11.98 19.52
C VAL A 57 -3.13 -13.45 19.98
N MET A 58 -3.20 -13.71 21.29
CA MET A 58 -3.41 -15.07 21.82
C MET A 58 -4.73 -15.70 21.38
N SER A 59 -5.77 -14.86 21.27
CA SER A 59 -7.11 -15.24 20.85
C SER A 59 -7.26 -15.36 19.33
N HIS A 60 -6.19 -15.15 18.56
CA HIS A 60 -6.25 -15.24 17.11
C HIS A 60 -6.76 -16.61 16.63
N VAL A 61 -7.67 -16.56 15.66
CA VAL A 61 -8.18 -17.73 14.94
C VAL A 61 -7.90 -17.58 13.44
N VAL A 62 -8.42 -16.50 12.85
CA VAL A 62 -8.20 -16.13 11.45
C VAL A 62 -8.45 -14.63 11.31
N LEU A 63 -7.75 -13.98 10.37
CA LEU A 63 -8.00 -12.58 10.06
C LEU A 63 -9.34 -12.46 9.33
N THR A 64 -10.39 -12.14 10.09
CA THR A 64 -11.72 -11.81 9.58
C THR A 64 -11.76 -10.32 9.20
N GLY A 65 -12.51 -9.95 8.16
CA GLY A 65 -12.64 -8.55 7.74
C GLY A 65 -11.71 -8.10 6.60
N LEU A 66 -11.04 -9.02 5.89
CA LEU A 66 -10.36 -8.70 4.64
C LEU A 66 -11.42 -8.34 3.57
N PRO A 67 -11.51 -7.07 3.08
CA PRO A 67 -12.53 -6.68 2.13
C PRO A 67 -12.59 -7.59 0.90
N GLU A 68 -13.82 -7.92 0.50
CA GLU A 68 -14.07 -8.85 -0.62
C GLU A 68 -13.64 -8.29 -1.98
N TRP A 69 -13.53 -6.96 -2.10
CA TRP A 69 -13.01 -6.30 -3.31
C TRP A 69 -11.52 -6.55 -3.55
N ARG A 70 -10.81 -7.19 -2.60
CA ARG A 70 -9.43 -7.62 -2.77
C ARG A 70 -9.29 -9.05 -3.27
N GLU A 71 -8.21 -9.25 -4.00
CA GLU A 71 -7.82 -10.52 -4.62
C GLU A 71 -7.87 -11.67 -3.60
N LYS A 72 -8.54 -12.76 -4.00
CA LYS A 72 -8.69 -13.96 -3.17
C LYS A 72 -7.33 -14.57 -2.80
N GLU A 73 -6.37 -14.53 -3.71
CA GLU A 73 -5.03 -15.07 -3.50
C GLU A 73 -4.25 -14.29 -2.44
N LEU A 74 -4.34 -12.96 -2.45
CA LEU A 74 -3.74 -12.12 -1.41
C LEU A 74 -4.33 -12.44 -0.02
N ARG A 75 -5.65 -12.58 0.07
CA ARG A 75 -6.32 -12.94 1.34
C ARG A 75 -5.88 -14.31 1.85
N ARG A 76 -5.71 -15.28 0.95
CA ARG A 76 -5.19 -16.62 1.28
C ARG A 76 -3.76 -16.56 1.79
N LEU A 77 -2.89 -15.80 1.11
CA LEU A 77 -1.50 -15.65 1.52
C LEU A 77 -1.37 -15.01 2.91
N ILE A 78 -2.11 -13.93 3.16
CA ILE A 78 -2.15 -13.29 4.49
C ILE A 78 -2.62 -14.30 5.54
N SER A 79 -3.70 -15.03 5.27
CA SER A 79 -4.23 -16.04 6.19
C SER A 79 -3.26 -17.19 6.45
N SER A 80 -2.45 -17.62 5.46
CA SER A 80 -1.45 -18.67 5.67
C SER A 80 -0.24 -18.18 6.45
N LEU A 81 0.19 -16.94 6.23
CA LEU A 81 1.30 -16.32 6.96
C LEU A 81 0.96 -16.11 8.44
N THR A 82 -0.29 -15.74 8.73
CA THR A 82 -0.77 -15.55 10.11
C THR A 82 -1.45 -16.81 10.66
N ALA A 83 -1.06 -18.02 10.24
CA ALA A 83 -1.61 -19.23 10.84
C ALA A 83 -1.22 -19.31 12.33
N ARG A 84 -2.15 -19.77 13.18
CA ARG A 84 -1.92 -19.84 14.63
C ARG A 84 -0.77 -20.81 14.95
N GLU A 85 -0.80 -22.00 14.36
CA GLU A 85 0.26 -22.99 14.46
C GLU A 85 1.46 -22.59 13.59
N PRO A 86 2.69 -22.47 14.16
CA PRO A 86 3.88 -22.05 13.42
C PRO A 86 4.19 -22.93 12.21
N VAL A 87 3.98 -24.25 12.35
CA VAL A 87 4.25 -25.25 11.30
C VAL A 87 3.29 -25.17 10.11
N ALA A 88 2.16 -24.48 10.26
CA ALA A 88 1.20 -24.29 9.17
C ALA A 88 1.55 -23.07 8.29
N ARG A 89 2.52 -22.25 8.71
CA ARG A 89 2.97 -21.08 7.96
C ARG A 89 3.93 -21.50 6.85
N PRO A 90 3.82 -20.92 5.65
CA PRO A 90 4.79 -21.16 4.58
C PRO A 90 6.14 -20.56 4.94
N THR A 91 7.22 -21.16 4.45
CA THR A 91 8.55 -20.56 4.47
C THR A 91 8.60 -19.30 3.60
N ALA A 92 9.63 -18.46 3.77
CA ALA A 92 9.83 -17.27 2.94
C ALA A 92 9.85 -17.60 1.44
N VAL A 93 10.51 -18.70 1.07
CA VAL A 93 10.62 -19.18 -0.31
C VAL A 93 9.26 -19.59 -0.87
N GLU A 94 8.47 -20.33 -0.08
CA GLU A 94 7.12 -20.75 -0.49
C GLU A 94 6.18 -19.56 -0.63
N ALA A 95 6.23 -18.61 0.31
CA ALA A 95 5.43 -17.39 0.26
C ALA A 95 5.76 -16.52 -0.96
N GLU A 96 7.04 -16.41 -1.31
CA GLU A 96 7.50 -15.75 -2.53
C GLU A 96 6.96 -16.45 -3.78
N HIS A 97 7.04 -17.79 -3.83
CA HIS A 97 6.55 -18.56 -4.96
C HIS A 97 5.03 -18.40 -5.17
N VAL A 98 4.24 -18.44 -4.09
CA VAL A 98 2.79 -18.17 -4.13
C VAL A 98 2.51 -16.76 -4.65
N SER A 99 3.26 -15.76 -4.16
CA SER A 99 3.13 -14.37 -4.59
C SER A 99 3.49 -14.19 -6.07
N ALA A 100 4.57 -14.81 -6.53
CA ALA A 100 5.01 -14.75 -7.92
C ALA A 100 3.98 -15.40 -8.87
N GLN A 101 3.41 -16.54 -8.49
CA GLN A 101 2.35 -17.18 -9.27
C GLN A 101 1.10 -16.31 -9.38
N ALA A 102 0.68 -15.67 -8.28
CA ALA A 102 -0.45 -14.74 -8.30
C ALA A 102 -0.20 -13.56 -9.25
N ARG A 103 1.03 -13.01 -9.26
CA ARG A 103 1.44 -11.94 -10.18
C ARG A 103 1.42 -12.38 -11.66
N CYS A 104 1.93 -13.56 -11.97
CA CYS A 104 1.91 -14.07 -13.34
C CYS A 104 0.47 -14.28 -13.85
N ARG A 105 -0.44 -14.77 -12.99
CA ARG A 105 -1.85 -14.94 -13.32
C ARG A 105 -2.56 -13.62 -13.57
N CYS A 106 -2.41 -12.63 -12.68
CA CYS A 106 -3.07 -11.33 -12.87
C CYS A 106 -2.55 -10.59 -14.12
N GLN A 107 -1.27 -10.76 -14.45
CA GLN A 107 -0.69 -10.19 -15.66
C GLN A 107 -1.22 -10.87 -16.93
N ALA A 108 -1.34 -12.21 -16.93
CA ALA A 108 -1.95 -12.95 -18.03
C ALA A 108 -3.42 -12.57 -18.24
N ASP A 109 -4.21 -12.45 -17.16
CA ASP A 109 -5.61 -12.03 -17.22
C ASP A 109 -5.75 -10.58 -17.70
N ALA A 110 -4.86 -9.67 -17.28
CA ALA A 110 -4.84 -8.29 -17.75
C ALA A 110 -4.55 -8.21 -19.25
N VAL A 111 -3.58 -8.99 -19.75
CA VAL A 111 -3.26 -9.07 -21.18
C VAL A 111 -4.42 -9.67 -21.97
N ALA A 112 -5.05 -10.74 -21.47
CA ALA A 112 -6.21 -11.35 -22.11
C ALA A 112 -7.40 -10.36 -22.19
N ARG A 113 -7.67 -9.63 -21.10
CA ARG A 113 -8.71 -8.58 -21.08
C ARG A 113 -8.38 -7.41 -22.00
N ALA A 114 -7.11 -7.00 -22.10
CA ALA A 114 -6.68 -5.96 -23.01
C ALA A 114 -6.79 -6.40 -24.48
N ALA A 115 -6.46 -7.65 -24.79
CA ALA A 115 -6.60 -8.22 -26.14
C ALA A 115 -8.07 -8.27 -26.59
N VAL A 116 -8.99 -8.62 -25.68
CA VAL A 116 -10.45 -8.56 -25.95
C VAL A 116 -10.93 -7.11 -26.16
N ARG A 117 -10.26 -6.12 -25.58
CA ARG A 117 -10.62 -4.69 -25.69
C ARG A 117 -9.95 -3.98 -26.87
N SER A 118 -9.32 -4.70 -27.81
CA SER A 118 -8.84 -4.08 -29.04
C SER A 118 -10.05 -3.56 -29.83
N PRO A 119 -10.26 -2.24 -29.97
CA PRO A 119 -11.17 -1.76 -30.98
C PRO A 119 -10.50 -2.13 -32.29
N GLN A 120 -11.22 -2.87 -33.14
CA GLN A 120 -10.78 -3.08 -34.50
C GLN A 120 -10.27 -1.76 -35.06
N SER A 121 -9.02 -1.77 -35.53
CA SER A 121 -8.36 -0.69 -36.25
C SER A 121 -9.23 -0.32 -37.46
N LEU A 122 -10.24 0.53 -37.26
CA LEU A 122 -10.94 1.24 -38.31
C LEU A 122 -10.03 2.41 -38.72
N LEU A 123 -8.90 2.10 -39.36
CA LEU A 123 -8.26 3.09 -40.21
C LEU A 123 -9.19 3.27 -41.42
N PRO A 124 -9.79 4.44 -41.65
CA PRO A 124 -10.43 4.71 -42.92
C PRO A 124 -9.35 4.64 -43.98
N SER A 125 -9.58 3.89 -45.06
CA SER A 125 -8.68 3.90 -46.22
C SER A 125 -8.57 5.33 -46.73
N LEU A 126 -7.36 5.88 -46.72
CA LEU A 126 -7.05 7.14 -47.39
C LEU A 126 -7.40 7.01 -48.88
N PRO A 127 -8.15 7.96 -49.47
CA PRO A 127 -8.37 7.98 -50.90
C PRO A 127 -7.02 8.14 -51.63
N PRO A 128 -6.86 7.54 -52.82
CA PRO A 128 -5.64 7.68 -53.61
C PRO A 128 -5.36 9.17 -53.89
N PRO A 129 -4.09 9.60 -53.88
CA PRO A 129 -3.74 11.01 -54.13
C PRO A 129 -4.17 11.39 -55.55
N GLU A 130 -4.99 12.44 -55.67
CA GLU A 130 -5.30 13.01 -56.98
C GLU A 130 -4.03 13.57 -57.64
N PRO A 131 -3.94 13.52 -58.98
CA PRO A 131 -2.82 14.09 -59.71
C PRO A 131 -2.65 15.57 -59.37
N LEU A 132 -1.42 15.96 -59.04
CA LEU A 132 -1.04 17.34 -58.78
C LEU A 132 -1.29 18.20 -60.02
N GLU A 133 -2.38 18.96 -60.02
CA GLU A 133 -2.54 20.10 -60.93
C GLU A 133 -1.49 21.15 -60.53
N LEU A 134 -0.59 21.40 -61.49
CA LEU A 134 0.53 22.34 -61.39
C LEU A 134 -0.04 23.76 -61.28
N MET A 135 -0.21 24.27 -60.06
CA MET A 135 -0.63 25.66 -59.85
C MET A 135 0.55 26.60 -60.10
N ASP A 136 0.33 27.51 -61.04
CA ASP A 136 1.30 28.45 -61.57
C ASP A 136 1.88 29.41 -60.52
N ALA A 137 3.16 29.69 -60.71
CA ALA A 137 3.96 30.56 -59.86
C ALA A 137 3.44 32.01 -59.84
N SER A 138 3.13 32.51 -58.65
CA SER A 138 3.31 33.93 -58.32
C SER A 138 3.51 34.09 -56.81
N SER A 139 4.79 34.20 -56.44
CA SER A 139 5.25 34.72 -55.15
C SER A 139 4.93 36.23 -55.07
N PRO A 140 4.82 36.84 -53.88
CA PRO A 140 6.06 37.28 -53.23
C PRO A 140 6.09 37.20 -51.68
N LEU A 141 7.31 36.94 -51.20
CA LEU A 141 7.98 37.45 -49.98
C LEU A 141 7.16 37.71 -48.72
N ALA A 142 7.44 36.93 -47.66
CA ALA A 142 7.63 37.48 -46.31
C ALA A 142 8.47 36.54 -45.41
N ARG A 143 9.76 36.89 -45.29
CA ARG A 143 10.59 36.87 -44.08
C ARG A 143 10.81 35.54 -43.33
N GLU A 144 12.01 34.99 -43.53
CA GLU A 144 12.75 34.13 -42.59
C GLU A 144 12.64 34.61 -41.13
N GLN A 145 12.44 33.65 -40.22
CA GLN A 145 13.15 33.63 -38.93
C GLN A 145 13.15 32.21 -38.34
N SER A 146 14.37 31.70 -38.20
CA SER A 146 14.80 30.41 -37.65
C SER A 146 14.35 30.18 -36.20
N PRO A 147 14.08 28.93 -35.77
CA PRO A 147 13.74 28.63 -34.39
C PRO A 147 15.01 28.46 -33.53
N PRO A 148 15.10 29.03 -32.32
CA PRO A 148 16.10 28.56 -31.36
C PRO A 148 15.49 27.48 -30.47
N SER A 149 16.11 26.31 -30.53
CA SER A 149 16.10 25.26 -29.50
C SER A 149 16.27 25.87 -28.11
N LYS A 150 15.38 25.55 -27.15
CA LYS A 150 15.63 25.81 -25.72
C LYS A 150 15.48 24.53 -24.90
N ILE A 151 16.68 24.08 -24.52
CA ILE A 151 17.07 23.13 -23.49
C ILE A 151 16.37 23.41 -22.14
N LEU A 152 16.04 22.32 -21.45
CA LEU A 152 15.59 22.19 -20.06
C LEU A 152 16.33 23.11 -19.08
N ARG A 153 15.61 23.72 -18.12
CA ARG A 153 16.15 24.01 -16.78
C ARG A 153 15.11 23.76 -15.69
N ILE A 154 15.57 23.00 -14.71
CA ILE A 154 14.93 22.64 -13.43
C ILE A 154 14.92 23.88 -12.54
N ALA A 155 13.82 24.14 -11.84
CA ALA A 155 13.79 25.05 -10.71
C ALA A 155 13.13 24.35 -9.52
N SER A 156 13.96 24.06 -8.52
CA SER A 156 13.54 23.87 -7.12
C SER A 156 12.83 25.11 -6.61
N ALA A 157 11.77 24.90 -5.84
CA ALA A 157 11.32 25.86 -4.84
C ALA A 157 10.80 25.07 -3.63
N SER A 158 11.62 25.03 -2.58
CA SER A 158 11.17 24.80 -1.22
C SER A 158 10.19 25.92 -0.85
N SER A 159 9.02 25.57 -0.33
CA SER A 159 8.19 26.51 0.43
C SER A 159 7.80 25.85 1.74
N LEU A 160 8.42 26.37 2.80
CA LEU A 160 8.08 26.17 4.19
C LEU A 160 6.66 26.71 4.44
N GLY A 161 5.86 25.94 5.17
CA GLY A 161 4.65 26.38 5.85
C GLY A 161 4.81 26.02 7.32
N GLU A 162 5.20 27.01 8.11
CA GLU A 162 5.24 27.01 9.58
C GLU A 162 3.93 27.62 10.11
N VAL A 163 3.66 27.36 11.40
CA VAL A 163 2.64 27.88 12.32
C VAL A 163 1.24 27.21 12.23
N GLU A 164 0.61 26.77 13.32
CA GLU A 164 0.50 27.45 14.62
C GLU A 164 0.16 26.45 15.75
N ALA A 165 0.89 26.56 16.86
CA ALA A 165 0.58 25.93 18.13
C ALA A 165 -0.46 26.79 18.86
N LEU A 166 -1.66 26.26 19.13
CA LEU A 166 -2.54 26.85 20.13
C LEU A 166 -2.21 26.29 21.51
N SER A 167 -1.76 27.20 22.37
CA SER A 167 -1.46 26.99 23.78
C SER A 167 -2.74 27.00 24.61
N VAL A 168 -2.81 25.99 25.47
CA VAL A 168 -3.36 25.94 26.84
C VAL A 168 -3.86 27.27 27.41
N THR A 169 -5.10 27.28 27.89
CA THR A 169 -5.49 28.05 29.08
C THR A 169 -5.98 27.10 30.15
N ASP A 170 -5.15 26.97 31.17
CA ASP A 170 -5.39 26.48 32.51
C ASP A 170 -6.25 27.54 33.25
N ASP A 171 -7.38 27.16 33.85
CA ASP A 171 -8.07 28.02 34.81
C ASP A 171 -8.69 27.17 35.94
N ALA A 172 -8.00 27.23 37.08
CA ALA A 172 -8.43 27.21 38.49
C ALA A 172 -9.70 26.40 38.88
N ARG A 173 -9.64 25.40 39.77
CA ARG A 173 -9.30 25.39 41.22
C ARG A 173 -10.42 25.96 42.12
N GLU A 174 -10.69 25.19 43.19
CA GLU A 174 -11.43 25.50 44.43
C GLU A 174 -12.97 25.35 44.30
N GLU A 175 -13.71 24.56 45.09
CA GLU A 175 -13.83 24.48 46.56
C GLU A 175 -14.20 23.03 46.99
N ARG A 176 -13.50 22.36 47.91
CA ARG A 176 -13.67 22.33 49.39
C ARG A 176 -15.06 21.94 49.92
N ASN A 177 -15.07 20.80 50.61
CA ASN A 177 -15.79 20.45 51.85
C ASN A 177 -17.33 20.59 51.94
N ALA A 178 -18.00 19.43 52.06
CA ALA A 178 -19.09 19.15 53.02
C ALA A 178 -19.30 17.61 53.06
N VAL A 179 -18.95 16.90 54.15
CA VAL A 179 -19.75 16.64 55.38
C VAL A 179 -20.61 15.37 55.27
N GLU A 180 -20.29 14.42 56.15
CA GLU A 180 -21.10 13.39 56.83
C GLU A 180 -22.03 12.43 56.06
N GLY A 181 -21.88 11.14 56.38
CA GLY A 181 -22.78 10.04 56.02
C GLY A 181 -22.14 8.68 56.26
#